data_AF-A0A6M0CGC0-F1
#
_entry.id   AF-A0A6M0CGC0-F1
#
_cell.length_a   1.000
_cell.length_b   1.000
_cell.length_c   1.000
_cell.angle_alpha   90.00
_cell.angle_beta   90.00
_cell.angle_gamma   90.00
#
_symmetry.space_group_name_H-M   'P 1'
#
loop_
_entity.id
_entity.type
_entity.pdbx_description
1 polymer ?
#
loop_
_entity_poly.entity_id
_entity_poly.type
_entity_poly.pdbx_seq_one_letter_code
_entity_poly.pdbx_strand_id
1 'polypeptide(L)'
;MDRKTVENGIILLALTGSQAYGTATPSSDRDYKGIFIAPKDYYLGFKAYEQKDRDWDEPGTGDYPMLDNAKDCVVYELRKLLTLIYNNNPNILE
;
A
#
# COMPACT_ATOMS: atom_id res chain seq x y z
N MET A 1 -4.67 10.29 4.61
CA MET A 1 -5.59 10.20 3.47
C MET A 1 -6.53 9.06 3.79
N ASP A 2 -7.84 9.22 3.54
CA ASP A 2 -8.82 8.17 3.83
C ASP A 2 -8.63 6.96 2.92
N ARG A 3 -9.08 5.78 3.38
CA ARG A 3 -8.92 4.51 2.66
C ARG A 3 -9.47 4.57 1.22
N LYS A 4 -10.64 5.18 1.01
CA LYS A 4 -11.29 5.24 -0.31
C LYS A 4 -10.47 6.05 -1.32
N THR A 5 -9.94 7.19 -0.90
CA THR A 5 -9.06 8.00 -1.76
C THR A 5 -7.80 7.23 -2.16
N VAL A 6 -7.21 6.48 -1.24
CA VAL A 6 -6.03 5.64 -1.54
C VAL A 6 -6.41 4.53 -2.53
N GLU A 7 -7.46 3.76 -2.25
CA GLU A 7 -7.92 2.64 -3.10
C GLU A 7 -8.25 3.07 -4.53
N ASN A 8 -8.92 4.21 -4.71
CA ASN A 8 -9.19 4.77 -6.04
C ASN A 8 -7.93 5.11 -6.83
N GLY A 9 -6.81 5.37 -6.14
CA GLY A 9 -5.53 5.70 -6.75
C GLY A 9 -4.60 4.49 -6.91
N ILE A 10 -4.96 3.30 -6.41
CA ILE A 10 -4.09 2.12 -6.48
C ILE A 10 -3.85 1.75 -7.94
N ILE A 11 -2.56 1.63 -8.29
CA ILE A 11 -2.10 1.18 -9.61
C ILE A 11 -1.42 -0.19 -9.56
N LEU A 12 -1.01 -0.61 -8.36
CA LEU A 12 -0.44 -1.93 -8.13
C LEU A 12 -0.73 -2.35 -6.68
N LEU A 13 -1.13 -3.61 -6.51
CA LEU A 13 -1.24 -4.26 -5.21
C LEU A 13 -0.69 -5.68 -5.33
N ALA A 14 0.19 -6.07 -4.42
CA ALA A 14 0.84 -7.36 -4.42
C ALA A 14 0.79 -8.00 -3.03
N LEU A 15 0.70 -9.33 -3.00
CA LEU A 15 0.96 -10.13 -1.81
C LEU A 15 2.45 -10.10 -1.49
N THR A 16 2.77 -9.97 -0.21
CA THR A 16 4.15 -10.01 0.29
C THR A 16 4.26 -11.00 1.45
N GLY A 17 5.41 -11.01 2.11
CA GLY A 17 5.66 -11.83 3.29
C GLY A 17 5.61 -13.33 3.01
N SER A 18 5.20 -14.09 4.02
CA SER A 18 5.27 -15.56 3.99
C SER A 18 4.52 -16.19 2.81
N GLN A 19 3.45 -15.53 2.34
CA GLN A 19 2.66 -15.95 1.19
C GLN A 19 3.45 -15.82 -0.12
N ALA A 20 4.18 -14.71 -0.30
CA ALA A 20 5.00 -14.50 -1.49
C ALA A 20 6.22 -15.43 -1.52
N TYR A 21 6.80 -15.73 -0.35
CA TYR A 21 7.98 -16.59 -0.23
C TYR A 21 7.67 -18.10 -0.19
N GLY A 22 6.39 -18.50 -0.21
CA GLY A 22 6.01 -19.91 -0.12
C GLY A 22 6.31 -20.56 1.23
N THR A 23 6.52 -19.76 2.28
CA THR A 23 6.77 -20.19 3.66
C THR A 23 5.52 -20.10 4.53
N ALA A 24 4.38 -19.73 3.94
CA ALA A 24 3.11 -19.62 4.63
C ALA A 24 2.60 -20.95 5.19
N THR A 25 2.05 -20.90 6.40
CA THR A 25 1.29 -21.99 7.01
C THR A 25 -0.21 -21.70 6.90
N PRO A 26 -1.11 -22.67 7.18
CA PRO A 26 -2.55 -22.43 7.15
C PRO A 26 -3.04 -21.33 8.11
N SER A 27 -2.25 -20.97 9.12
CA SER A 27 -2.54 -19.90 10.08
C SER A 27 -1.85 -18.58 9.76
N SER A 28 -1.05 -18.52 8.69
CA SER A 28 -0.35 -17.29 8.30
C SER A 28 -1.35 -16.22 7.87
N ASP A 29 -1.08 -14.99 8.31
CA ASP A 29 -1.73 -13.80 7.79
C ASP A 29 -1.33 -13.52 6.33
N ARG A 30 -2.02 -12.54 5.76
CA ARG A 30 -1.76 -12.05 4.41
C ARG A 30 -1.26 -10.63 4.52
N ASP A 31 -0.04 -10.44 4.05
CA ASP A 31 0.61 -9.15 3.99
C ASP A 31 0.46 -8.59 2.58
N TYR A 32 0.19 -7.28 2.48
CA TYR A 32 0.06 -6.62 1.19
C TYR A 32 0.98 -5.39 1.10
N LYS A 33 1.57 -5.20 -0.08
CA LYS A 33 2.25 -3.95 -0.44
C LYS A 33 1.64 -3.42 -1.72
N GLY A 34 1.47 -2.10 -1.80
CA GLY A 34 0.86 -1.47 -2.96
C GLY A 34 1.48 -0.13 -3.32
N ILE A 35 1.07 0.38 -4.47
CA ILE A 35 1.46 1.67 -5.01
C ILE A 35 0.18 2.39 -5.43
N PHE A 36 0.07 3.66 -5.05
CA PHE A 36 -1.03 4.51 -5.47
C PHE A 36 -0.56 5.87 -5.97
N ILE A 37 -1.36 6.47 -6.85
CA ILE A 37 -1.19 7.85 -7.32
C ILE A 37 -2.12 8.75 -6.51
N ALA A 38 -1.56 9.74 -5.84
CA ALA A 38 -2.34 10.69 -5.04
C ALA A 38 -3.23 11.60 -5.93
N PRO A 39 -4.26 12.26 -5.36
CA PRO A 39 -5.01 13.27 -6.10
C PRO A 39 -4.15 14.46 -6.53
N LYS A 40 -4.60 15.20 -7.56
CA LYS A 40 -3.86 16.32 -8.17
C LYS A 40 -3.35 17.36 -7.16
N ASP A 41 -4.10 17.66 -6.10
CA ASP A 41 -3.69 18.61 -5.05
C ASP A 41 -2.38 18.24 -4.33
N TYR A 42 -2.00 16.96 -4.34
CA TYR A 42 -0.75 16.46 -3.73
C TYR A 42 0.45 16.58 -4.69
N TYR A 43 0.19 16.86 -5.97
CA TYR A 43 1.22 17.12 -6.98
C TYR A 43 1.32 18.60 -7.35
N LEU A 44 0.19 19.30 -7.39
CA LEU A 44 0.08 20.70 -7.81
C LEU A 44 -0.07 21.69 -6.64
N GLY A 45 -0.18 21.18 -5.41
CA GLY A 45 -0.31 21.98 -4.20
C GLY A 45 0.82 21.72 -3.19
N PHE A 46 0.61 22.16 -1.96
CA PHE A 46 1.56 22.01 -0.84
C PHE A 46 1.27 20.79 0.05
N LYS A 47 0.27 19.97 -0.31
CA LYS A 47 -0.07 18.76 0.44
C LYS A 47 0.97 17.68 0.17
N ALA A 48 1.35 16.94 1.20
CA ALA A 48 2.22 15.78 1.09
C ALA A 48 1.57 14.59 1.79
N TYR A 49 1.74 13.41 1.21
CA TYR A 49 1.33 12.15 1.82
C TYR A 49 2.24 11.05 1.27
N GLU A 50 2.84 10.25 2.13
CA GLU A 50 3.88 9.31 1.72
C GLU A 50 3.36 7.88 1.52
N GLN A 51 2.49 7.42 2.42
CA GLN A 51 1.99 6.05 2.41
C GLN A 51 0.77 5.92 3.33
N LYS A 52 -0.03 4.88 3.09
CA LYS A 52 -1.02 4.37 4.04
C LYS A 52 -0.56 3.02 4.58
N ASP A 53 -0.34 2.96 5.88
CA ASP A 53 0.13 1.76 6.61
C ASP A 53 -0.76 1.43 7.82
N ARG A 54 -1.86 2.16 8.00
CA ARG A 54 -2.78 2.06 9.14
C ARG A 54 -4.22 2.34 8.72
N ASP A 55 -5.15 2.06 9.63
CA ASP A 55 -6.56 2.38 9.50
C ASP A 55 -7.20 1.70 8.26
N TRP A 56 -6.87 0.42 8.05
CA TRP A 56 -7.47 -0.42 7.02
C TRP A 56 -8.85 -0.95 7.41
N ASP A 57 -9.21 -0.87 8.70
CA ASP A 57 -10.54 -1.25 9.22
C ASP A 57 -11.65 -0.26 8.82
N GLU A 58 -11.29 0.90 8.25
CA GLU A 58 -12.26 1.86 7.72
C GLU A 58 -12.99 1.30 6.47
N PRO A 59 -14.23 1.74 6.19
CA PRO A 59 -14.94 1.32 4.98
C PRO A 59 -14.18 1.72 3.71
N GLY A 60 -13.75 0.72 2.93
CA GLY A 60 -13.17 0.91 1.61
C GLY A 60 -14.21 1.20 0.51
N THR A 61 -13.73 1.17 -0.72
CA THR A 61 -14.50 1.23 -1.98
C THR A 61 -15.29 -0.06 -2.23
N GLY A 62 -14.80 -1.19 -1.70
CA GLY A 62 -15.33 -2.53 -1.97
C GLY A 62 -14.62 -3.25 -3.13
N ASP A 63 -13.80 -2.54 -3.91
CA ASP A 63 -13.02 -3.13 -5.00
C ASP A 63 -11.86 -3.99 -4.48
N TYR A 64 -11.45 -3.72 -3.24
CA TYR A 64 -10.33 -4.37 -2.58
C TYR A 64 -10.75 -5.13 -1.30
N PRO A 65 -11.62 -6.17 -1.40
CA PRO A 65 -12.16 -6.86 -0.22
C PRO A 65 -11.08 -7.62 0.56
N MET A 66 -9.96 -8.00 -0.07
CA MET A 66 -8.86 -8.66 0.63
C MET A 66 -8.02 -7.73 1.52
N LEU A 67 -8.24 -6.40 1.44
CA LEU A 67 -7.67 -5.44 2.38
C LEU A 67 -8.54 -5.25 3.63
N ASP A 68 -9.76 -5.80 3.64
CA ASP A 68 -10.63 -5.74 4.80
C ASP A 68 -10.02 -6.55 5.95
N ASN A 69 -9.74 -5.88 7.08
CA ASN A 69 -9.03 -6.44 8.22
C ASN A 69 -7.60 -6.92 7.89
N ALA A 70 -6.97 -6.38 6.83
CA ALA A 70 -5.56 -6.63 6.58
C ALA A 70 -4.73 -6.09 7.76
N LYS A 71 -4.03 -7.00 8.45
CA LYS A 71 -3.21 -6.66 9.61
C LYS A 71 -1.99 -5.85 9.22
N ASP A 72 -1.30 -6.29 8.16
CA ASP A 72 -0.13 -5.61 7.62
C ASP A 72 -0.35 -5.31 6.14
N CYS A 73 -0.58 -4.04 5.86
CA CYS A 73 -0.75 -3.54 4.49
C CYS A 73 -0.13 -2.16 4.38
N VAL A 74 0.82 -2.01 3.45
CA VAL A 74 1.47 -0.73 3.18
C VAL A 74 1.30 -0.35 1.72
N VAL A 75 0.58 0.73 1.47
CA VAL A 75 0.41 1.28 0.12
C VAL A 75 1.16 2.60 0.03
N TYR A 76 2.24 2.60 -0.74
CA TYR A 76 3.13 3.75 -0.94
C TYR A 76 2.56 4.70 -1.98
N GLU A 77 2.68 6.00 -1.74
CA GLU A 77 2.51 6.99 -2.81
C GLU A 77 3.66 6.85 -3.81
N LEU A 78 3.36 7.06 -5.09
CA LEU A 78 4.30 6.85 -6.20
C LEU A 78 5.66 7.58 -6.01
N ARG A 79 5.68 8.86 -5.63
CA ARG A 79 6.95 9.60 -5.44
C ARG A 79 7.72 9.06 -4.24
N LYS A 80 7.05 8.65 -3.16
CA LYS A 80 7.71 7.98 -2.03
C LYS A 80 8.40 6.70 -2.49
N LEU A 81 7.69 5.84 -3.21
CA LEU A 81 8.25 4.61 -3.76
C LEU A 81 9.47 4.90 -4.64
N LEU A 82 9.34 5.81 -5.60
CA LEU A 82 10.45 6.17 -6.51
C LEU A 82 11.66 6.69 -5.75
N THR A 83 11.45 7.48 -4.69
CA THR A 83 12.52 7.97 -3.82
C THR A 83 13.21 6.82 -3.07
N LEU A 84 12.45 5.86 -2.57
CA LEU A 84 13.01 4.69 -1.88
C LEU A 84 13.79 3.77 -2.84
N ILE A 85 13.29 3.56 -4.06
CA ILE A 85 14.00 2.83 -5.12
C ILE A 85 15.31 3.54 -5.47
N TYR A 86 15.25 4.85 -5.70
CA TYR A 86 16.44 5.66 -6.01
C TYR A 86 17.52 5.56 -4.93
N ASN A 87 17.11 5.47 -3.66
CA ASN A 87 18.01 5.32 -2.52
C ASN A 87 18.43 3.86 -2.25
N ASN A 88 18.08 2.92 -3.13
CA ASN A 88 18.33 1.48 -2.96
C ASN A 88 17.82 0.94 -1.62
N ASN A 89 16.63 1.39 -1.19
CA ASN A 89 16.08 0.95 0.08
C ASN A 89 15.71 -0.55 0.00
N PRO A 90 16.29 -1.42 0.86
CA PRO A 90 16.10 -2.86 0.77
C PRO A 90 14.64 -3.28 0.95
N ASN A 91 13.84 -2.51 1.71
CA ASN A 91 12.44 -2.85 1.96
C ASN A 91 11.54 -2.76 0.70
N ILE A 92 12.03 -2.07 -0.35
CA ILE A 92 11.34 -1.92 -1.64
C ILE A 92 11.95 -2.82 -2.72
N LEU A 93 13.23 -3.20 -2.58
CA LEU A 93 13.91 -4.10 -3.52
C LEU A 93 13.68 -5.59 -3.23
N GLU A 94 13.07 -5.88 -2.08
CA GLU A 94 12.63 -7.20 -1.65
C GLU A 94 11.63 -7.86 -2.61
#